data_AF-A0A6L8IPF6-F1
#
_entry.id   AF-A0A6L8IPF6-F1
#
_cell.length_a   1.000
_cell.length_b   1.000
_cell.length_c   1.000
_cell.angle_alpha   90.00
_cell.angle_beta   90.00
_cell.angle_gamma   90.00
#
_symmetry.space_group_name_H-M   'P 1'
#
loop_
_entity.id
_entity.type
_entity.pdbx_description
1 polymer ?
#
loop_
_entity_poly.entity_id
_entity_poly.type
_entity_poly.pdbx_seq_one_letter_code
_entity_poly.pdbx_strand_id
1 'polypeptide(L)'
;MPAGTHSVSGPRTQMLPVGTYGQPARGTKKGRKRTRPLLDAVVSEVHTMEEKGSDVNLAAHLLNDAWKKSFDAAVVISNDTDLVTPIRMVSVERNRPVFVVCPKGNRMAPALARVASHKRHVRTSMLRKAQFPTNIPRISVSKPATW
;
A
#
# COMPACT_ATOMS: atom_id res chain seq x y z
N MET A 1 -7.53 11.17 -33.66
CA MET A 1 -6.40 11.49 -34.54
C MET A 1 -6.04 10.24 -35.32
N PRO A 2 -5.73 10.34 -36.63
CA PRO A 2 -5.24 9.19 -37.40
C PRO A 2 -3.89 8.71 -36.86
N ALA A 3 -3.54 7.45 -37.11
CA ALA A 3 -2.27 6.86 -36.69
C ALA A 3 -1.09 7.50 -37.44
N GLY A 4 -0.06 7.95 -36.72
CA GLY A 4 1.15 8.54 -37.28
C GLY A 4 2.16 8.99 -36.21
N THR A 5 3.43 9.14 -36.59
CA THR A 5 4.49 9.69 -35.73
C THR A 5 4.31 11.20 -35.64
N HIS A 6 3.86 11.70 -34.50
CA HIS A 6 3.72 13.13 -34.25
C HIS A 6 4.88 13.63 -33.39
N SER A 7 5.68 14.54 -33.92
CA SER A 7 6.71 15.25 -33.17
C SER A 7 6.05 16.20 -32.17
N VAL A 8 6.14 15.87 -30.88
CA VAL A 8 5.71 16.78 -29.81
C VAL A 8 6.91 17.66 -29.46
N SER A 9 6.85 18.93 -29.87
CA SER A 9 7.84 19.95 -29.51
C SER A 9 7.21 20.96 -28.55
N GLY A 10 7.77 21.05 -27.34
CA GLY A 10 7.51 22.14 -26.39
C GLY A 10 6.96 21.75 -25.01
N PRO A 11 7.04 22.65 -24.01
CA PRO A 11 6.76 22.38 -22.59
C PRO A 11 5.27 22.49 -22.27
N ARG A 12 4.40 21.87 -23.08
CA ARG A 12 2.95 21.99 -22.91
C ARG A 12 2.38 20.69 -22.36
N THR A 13 2.03 20.70 -21.07
CA THR A 13 1.27 19.61 -20.45
C THR A 13 -0.06 19.43 -21.20
N GLN A 14 -0.24 18.29 -21.84
CA GLN A 14 -1.52 17.89 -22.43
C GLN A 14 -2.08 16.70 -21.68
N MET A 15 -3.34 16.83 -21.25
CA MET A 15 -4.12 15.70 -20.79
C MET A 15 -4.64 14.94 -22.01
N LEU A 16 -4.16 13.72 -22.21
CA LEU A 16 -4.73 12.80 -23.19
C LEU A 16 -5.83 11.97 -22.52
N PRO A 17 -7.00 11.79 -23.15
CA PRO A 17 -7.99 10.85 -22.67
C PRO A 17 -7.38 9.45 -22.69
N VAL A 18 -7.24 8.83 -21.53
CA VAL A 18 -6.81 7.43 -21.41
C VAL A 18 -7.91 6.57 -22.02
N GLY A 19 -7.66 6.05 -23.22
CA GLY A 19 -8.52 5.02 -23.80
C GLY A 19 -8.54 3.82 -22.85
N THR A 20 -9.73 3.37 -22.47
CA THR A 20 -9.90 2.21 -21.61
C THR A 20 -9.49 0.96 -22.38
N TYR A 21 -8.23 0.54 -22.26
CA TYR A 21 -7.81 -0.77 -22.75
C TYR A 21 -8.55 -1.84 -21.95
N GLY A 22 -9.40 -2.60 -22.66
CA GLY A 22 -10.46 -3.44 -22.11
C GLY A 22 -10.11 -4.13 -20.80
N GLN A 23 -10.77 -3.71 -19.73
CA GLN A 23 -10.92 -4.56 -18.55
C GLN A 23 -11.65 -5.83 -19.02
N PRO A 24 -11.13 -7.05 -18.82
CA PRO A 24 -11.93 -8.23 -19.06
C PRO A 24 -13.15 -8.19 -18.14
N ALA A 25 -14.32 -8.55 -18.68
CA ALA A 25 -15.56 -8.65 -17.92
C ALA A 25 -15.34 -9.46 -16.62
N ARG A 26 -15.99 -9.01 -15.53
CA ARG A 26 -15.94 -9.67 -14.22
C ARG A 26 -16.26 -11.16 -14.37
N GLY A 27 -15.26 -12.02 -14.17
CA GLY A 27 -15.51 -13.47 -14.02
C GLY A 27 -14.32 -14.39 -14.27
N THR A 28 -13.31 -14.01 -15.07
CA THR A 28 -12.25 -14.95 -15.44
C THR A 28 -10.98 -14.75 -14.60
N LYS A 29 -10.84 -15.59 -13.56
CA LYS A 29 -9.57 -15.79 -12.87
C LYS A 29 -8.57 -16.51 -13.79
N LYS A 30 -7.82 -15.78 -14.61
CA LYS A 30 -6.53 -16.24 -15.17
C LYS A 30 -5.53 -15.11 -15.05
N GLY A 31 -4.33 -15.45 -14.57
CA GLY A 31 -3.32 -14.51 -14.08
C GLY A 31 -3.13 -13.27 -14.96
N ARG A 32 -2.92 -12.12 -14.32
CA ARG A 32 -2.57 -10.83 -14.96
C ARG A 32 -1.38 -11.04 -15.90
N LYS A 33 -1.63 -11.38 -17.17
CA LYS A 33 -0.67 -11.15 -18.23
C LYS A 33 -0.56 -9.64 -18.33
N ARG A 34 0.64 -9.09 -18.15
CA ARG A 34 0.93 -7.70 -18.50
C ARG A 34 0.43 -7.50 -19.92
N THR A 35 -0.64 -6.73 -20.08
CA THR A 35 -1.20 -6.40 -21.39
C THR A 35 -0.11 -5.65 -22.14
N ARG A 36 0.48 -6.31 -23.14
CA ARG A 36 1.39 -5.64 -24.05
C ARG A 36 0.58 -4.61 -24.82
N PRO A 37 1.06 -3.36 -24.96
CA PRO A 37 0.40 -2.39 -25.82
C PRO A 37 0.29 -2.98 -27.24
N LEU A 38 -0.78 -2.61 -27.95
CA LEU A 38 -0.95 -2.97 -29.36
C LEU A 38 0.19 -2.37 -30.19
N LEU A 39 0.48 -2.98 -31.34
CA LEU A 39 1.61 -2.59 -32.19
C LEU A 39 1.50 -1.12 -32.67
N ASP A 40 0.29 -0.60 -32.74
CA ASP A 40 -0.11 0.74 -33.18
C ASP A 40 -0.52 1.66 -32.01
N ALA A 41 -0.30 1.24 -30.77
CA ALA A 41 -0.69 2.02 -29.60
C ALA A 41 0.15 3.30 -29.48
N VAL A 42 -0.54 4.43 -29.27
CA VAL A 42 0.11 5.68 -28.85
C VAL A 42 0.57 5.51 -27.41
N VAL A 43 1.88 5.58 -27.19
CA VAL A 43 2.50 5.51 -25.86
C VAL A 43 2.83 6.93 -25.41
N SER A 44 2.62 7.22 -24.12
CA SER A 44 3.09 8.45 -23.48
C SER A 44 3.97 8.08 -22.30
N GLU A 45 5.04 8.85 -22.10
CA GLU A 45 5.89 8.75 -20.92
C GLU A 45 5.19 9.50 -19.77
N VAL A 46 4.94 8.79 -18.66
CA VAL A 46 4.27 9.35 -17.49
C VAL A 46 5.25 9.30 -16.32
N HIS A 47 5.50 10.46 -15.72
CA HIS A 47 6.26 10.58 -14.49
C HIS A 47 5.26 10.79 -13.35
N THR A 48 5.12 9.78 -12.48
CA THR A 48 4.28 9.89 -11.28
C THR A 48 5.17 10.16 -10.09
N MET A 49 4.91 11.27 -9.40
CA MET A 49 5.52 11.58 -8.11
C MET A 49 4.55 11.14 -7.02
N GLU A 50 5.02 10.34 -6.06
CA GLU A 50 4.24 9.95 -4.88
C GLU A 50 4.82 10.63 -3.64
N GLU A 51 3.94 11.05 -2.72
CA GLU A 51 4.32 11.58 -1.42
C GLU A 51 4.74 10.43 -0.48
N LYS A 52 5.78 10.65 0.32
CA LYS A 52 6.43 9.61 1.15
C LYS A 52 6.52 9.96 2.65
N GLY A 53 5.88 11.03 3.10
CA GLY A 53 5.99 11.52 4.47
C GLY A 53 5.47 10.53 5.50
N SER A 54 4.41 9.80 5.21
CA SER A 54 3.87 8.73 6.08
C SER A 54 4.93 7.69 6.46
N ASP A 55 5.58 7.09 5.45
CA ASP A 55 6.51 5.97 5.67
C ASP A 55 7.80 6.44 6.34
N VAL A 56 8.27 7.63 5.96
CA VAL A 56 9.43 8.29 6.56
C VAL A 56 9.19 8.59 8.04
N ASN A 57 8.05 9.19 8.39
CA ASN A 57 7.73 9.54 9.77
C ASN A 57 7.58 8.29 10.64
N LEU A 58 6.90 7.26 10.15
CA LEU A 58 6.76 5.99 10.86
C LEU A 58 8.12 5.35 11.15
N ALA A 59 9.01 5.30 10.15
CA ALA A 59 10.36 4.76 10.30
C ALA A 59 11.18 5.56 11.33
N ALA A 60 11.13 6.90 11.25
CA ALA A 60 11.87 7.79 12.13
C ALA A 60 11.44 7.61 13.60
N HIS A 61 10.14 7.60 13.87
CA HIS A 61 9.63 7.40 15.23
C HIS A 61 9.94 6.01 15.77
N LEU A 62 9.77 4.95 14.97
CA LEU A 62 10.10 3.59 15.37
C LEU A 62 11.57 3.45 15.79
N LEU A 63 12.50 4.04 15.03
CA LEU A 63 13.93 4.01 15.34
C LEU A 63 14.26 4.86 16.57
N ASN A 64 13.73 6.07 16.65
CA ASN A 64 13.94 6.98 17.78
C ASN A 64 13.50 6.32 19.11
N ASP A 65 12.33 5.71 19.12
CA ASP A 65 11.78 5.10 20.33
C ASP A 65 12.56 3.82 20.71
N ALA A 66 13.05 3.06 19.71
CA ALA A 66 13.92 1.91 19.94
C ALA A 66 15.27 2.31 20.55
N TRP A 67 15.81 3.45 20.15
CA TRP A 67 17.05 4.01 20.70
C TRP A 67 16.85 4.53 22.12
N LYS A 68 15.75 5.24 22.36
CA LYS A 68 15.35 5.72 23.69
C LYS A 68 14.91 4.59 24.63
N LYS A 69 14.76 3.36 24.13
CA LYS A 69 14.21 2.21 24.87
C LYS A 69 12.81 2.52 25.42
N SER A 70 12.00 3.27 24.66
CA SER A 70 10.67 3.73 25.07
C SER A 70 9.56 2.67 24.87
N PHE A 71 9.91 1.49 24.35
CA PHE A 71 9.01 0.34 24.24
C PHE A 71 9.75 -0.99 24.43
N ASP A 72 9.00 -2.01 24.83
CA ASP A 72 9.50 -3.39 24.95
C ASP A 72 9.32 -4.19 23.65
N ALA A 73 8.19 -3.97 22.96
CA ALA A 73 7.91 -4.52 21.64
C ALA A 73 7.12 -3.51 20.79
N ALA A 74 7.32 -3.54 19.48
CA ALA A 74 6.59 -2.70 18.53
C ALA A 74 5.65 -3.54 17.66
N VAL A 75 4.49 -2.97 17.31
CA VAL A 75 3.57 -3.53 16.31
C VAL A 75 3.49 -2.58 15.13
N VAL A 76 3.95 -3.02 13.97
CA VAL A 76 3.92 -2.26 12.72
C VAL A 76 2.85 -2.84 11.82
N ILE A 77 1.80 -2.06 11.54
CA ILE A 77 0.70 -2.45 10.67
C ILE A 77 0.97 -1.93 9.26
N SER A 78 1.68 -2.72 8.46
CA SER A 78 2.00 -2.36 7.07
C SER A 78 2.36 -3.61 6.25
N ASN A 79 2.33 -3.47 4.93
CA ASN A 79 2.95 -4.41 4.00
C ASN A 79 3.91 -3.69 3.03
N ASP A 80 4.36 -2.50 3.41
CA ASP A 80 5.31 -1.72 2.62
C ASP A 80 6.73 -2.24 2.81
N THR A 81 7.44 -2.45 1.70
CA THR A 81 8.84 -2.89 1.69
C THR A 81 9.81 -1.78 2.02
N ASP A 82 9.41 -0.51 1.97
CA ASP A 82 10.26 0.62 2.35
C ASP A 82 10.61 0.57 3.86
N LEU A 83 9.77 -0.10 4.66
CA LEU A 83 9.98 -0.29 6.10
C LEU A 83 10.93 -1.45 6.45
N VAL A 84 11.48 -2.18 5.48
CA VAL A 84 12.39 -3.32 5.75
C VAL A 84 13.63 -2.88 6.53
N THR A 85 14.26 -1.80 6.11
CA THR A 85 15.47 -1.26 6.75
C THR A 85 15.24 -0.83 8.20
N PRO A 86 14.27 0.06 8.50
CA PRO A 86 14.04 0.48 9.89
C PRO A 86 13.61 -0.69 10.78
N ILE A 87 12.80 -1.63 10.28
CA ILE A 87 12.41 -2.81 11.06
C ILE A 87 13.63 -3.70 11.35
N ARG A 88 14.53 -3.92 10.39
CA ARG A 88 15.77 -4.69 10.61
C ARG A 88 16.64 -4.04 11.68
N MET A 89 16.82 -2.73 11.64
CA MET A 89 17.62 -2.01 12.63
C MET A 89 17.03 -2.19 14.04
N VAL A 90 15.71 -2.11 14.20
CA VAL A 90 15.08 -2.33 15.51
C VAL A 90 15.11 -3.80 15.94
N SER A 91 14.74 -4.72 15.06
CA SER A 91 14.60 -6.14 15.42
C SER A 91 15.93 -6.86 15.60
N VAL A 92 16.91 -6.57 14.73
CA VAL A 92 18.21 -7.24 14.72
C VAL A 92 19.24 -6.44 15.51
N GLU A 93 19.43 -5.16 15.18
CA GLU A 93 20.54 -4.38 15.74
C GLU A 93 20.24 -3.86 17.14
N ARG A 94 18.96 -3.57 17.45
CA ARG A 94 18.51 -3.20 18.80
C ARG A 94 17.96 -4.36 19.62
N ASN A 95 17.84 -5.55 19.01
CA ASN A 95 17.26 -6.74 19.63
C ASN A 95 15.89 -6.45 20.30
N ARG A 96 15.05 -5.62 19.66
CA ARG A 96 13.71 -5.28 20.14
C ARG A 96 12.65 -5.98 19.29
N PRO A 97 11.75 -6.80 19.87
CA PRO A 97 10.73 -7.51 19.10
C PRO A 97 9.86 -6.57 18.25
N VAL A 98 9.77 -6.85 16.95
CA VAL A 98 8.87 -6.15 16.03
C VAL A 98 7.88 -7.13 15.40
N PHE A 99 6.60 -6.89 15.66
CA PHE A 99 5.48 -7.64 15.10
C PHE A 99 4.97 -6.91 13.86
N VAL A 100 5.09 -7.54 12.70
CA VAL A 100 4.55 -6.99 11.45
C VAL A 100 3.17 -7.58 11.19
N VAL A 101 2.18 -6.71 11.07
CA VAL A 101 0.79 -7.06 10.80
C VAL A 101 0.40 -6.55 9.42
N CYS A 102 0.18 -7.46 8.48
CA CYS A 102 -0.29 -7.07 7.15
C CYS A 102 -1.81 -6.91 7.14
N PRO A 103 -2.33 -5.78 6.62
CA PRO A 103 -3.74 -5.63 6.30
C PRO A 103 -4.24 -6.71 5.32
N LYS A 104 -5.52 -7.08 5.43
CA LYS A 104 -6.12 -8.15 4.62
C LYS A 104 -5.98 -7.90 3.12
N GLY A 105 -5.64 -8.94 2.35
CA GLY A 105 -5.74 -8.96 0.89
C GLY A 105 -4.42 -9.26 0.18
N ASN A 106 -3.29 -8.99 0.83
CA ASN A 106 -1.97 -9.23 0.27
C ASN A 106 -1.21 -10.28 1.08
N ARG A 107 -0.39 -11.09 0.38
CA ARG A 107 0.66 -11.86 1.05
C ARG A 107 1.68 -10.89 1.61
N MET A 108 2.12 -11.15 2.84
CA MET A 108 3.22 -10.40 3.44
C MET A 108 4.44 -10.41 2.51
N ALA A 109 5.05 -9.25 2.29
CA ALA A 109 6.24 -9.12 1.47
C ALA A 109 7.38 -9.99 2.06
N PRO A 110 8.02 -10.86 1.26
CA PRO A 110 9.06 -11.77 1.77
C PRO A 110 10.23 -11.05 2.45
N ALA A 111 10.61 -9.86 1.98
CA ALA A 111 11.66 -9.06 2.60
C ALA A 111 11.26 -8.61 4.02
N LEU A 112 10.04 -8.11 4.18
CA LEU A 112 9.48 -7.69 5.47
C LEU A 112 9.36 -8.87 6.44
N ALA A 113 8.92 -10.02 5.91
CA ALA A 113 8.82 -11.26 6.65
C ALA A 113 10.17 -11.79 7.16
N ARG A 114 11.31 -11.45 6.53
CA ARG A 114 12.64 -11.87 7.01
C ARG A 114 13.12 -11.06 8.21
N VAL A 115 12.72 -9.80 8.28
CA VAL A 115 13.20 -8.86 9.33
C VAL A 115 12.24 -8.75 10.51
N ALA A 116 10.97 -9.14 10.33
CA ALA A 116 9.99 -9.16 11.41
C ALA A 116 10.26 -10.30 12.41
N SER A 117 10.19 -9.99 13.71
CA SER A 117 10.24 -11.02 14.76
C SER A 117 9.00 -11.91 14.71
N HIS A 118 7.84 -11.34 14.38
CA HIS A 118 6.59 -12.07 14.24
C HIS A 118 5.75 -11.54 13.09
N LYS A 119 5.00 -12.44 12.45
CA LYS A 119 4.16 -12.17 11.28
C LYS A 119 2.71 -12.42 11.61
N ARG A 120 1.85 -11.45 11.32
CA ARG A 120 0.39 -11.56 11.50
C ARG A 120 -0.34 -10.95 10.31
N HIS A 121 -1.58 -11.37 10.12
CA HIS A 121 -2.49 -10.80 9.14
C HIS A 121 -3.77 -10.38 9.83
N VAL A 122 -4.31 -9.22 9.45
CA VAL A 122 -5.64 -8.80 9.88
C VAL A 122 -6.68 -9.70 9.23
N ARG A 123 -7.43 -10.46 10.04
CA ARG A 123 -8.47 -11.38 9.55
C ARG A 123 -9.81 -10.68 9.45
N THR A 124 -10.66 -11.11 8.52
CA THR A 124 -12.04 -10.60 8.39
C THR A 124 -12.84 -10.74 9.69
N SER A 125 -12.62 -11.82 10.44
CA SER A 125 -13.28 -12.04 11.73
C SER A 125 -12.87 -11.02 12.80
N MET A 126 -11.62 -10.55 12.77
CA MET A 126 -11.15 -9.48 13.67
C MET A 126 -11.85 -8.16 13.32
N LEU A 127 -11.89 -7.82 12.02
CA LEU A 127 -12.56 -6.60 11.54
C LEU A 127 -14.05 -6.59 11.88
N ARG A 128 -14.73 -7.74 11.75
CA ARG A 128 -16.16 -7.87 12.09
C ARG A 128 -16.42 -7.62 13.58
N LYS A 129 -15.51 -8.05 14.46
CA LYS A 129 -15.61 -7.82 15.90
C LYS A 129 -15.21 -6.41 16.33
N ALA A 130 -14.41 -5.71 15.51
CA ALA A 130 -13.91 -4.37 15.77
C ALA A 130 -14.75 -3.26 15.10
N GLN A 131 -15.99 -3.56 14.70
CA GLN A 131 -16.91 -2.54 14.19
C GLN A 131 -17.48 -1.70 15.32
N PHE A 132 -17.73 -0.42 15.07
CA PHE A 132 -18.53 0.40 15.98
C PHE A 132 -19.95 -0.17 16.12
N PRO A 133 -20.62 0.07 17.26
CA PRO A 133 -22.05 -0.24 17.40
C PRO A 133 -22.88 0.54 16.37
N THR A 134 -24.09 0.06 16.09
CA THR A 134 -25.02 0.71 15.14
C THR A 134 -25.28 2.19 15.48
N ASN A 135 -25.35 2.51 16.77
CA ASN A 135 -25.42 3.88 17.28
C ASN A 135 -24.20 4.13 18.17
N ILE A 136 -23.42 5.16 17.85
CA ILE A 136 -22.25 5.53 18.66
C ILE A 136 -22.73 6.32 19.89
N PRO A 137 -22.44 5.89 21.11
CA PRO A 137 -22.84 6.62 22.31
C PRO A 137 -22.29 8.05 22.30
N ARG A 138 -23.09 9.02 22.79
CA ARG A 138 -22.71 10.44 22.95
C ARG A 138 -22.59 11.26 21.65
N ILE A 139 -22.82 10.68 20.48
CA ILE A 139 -22.94 11.43 19.21
C ILE A 139 -24.13 10.93 18.39
N SER A 140 -24.78 11.82 17.63
CA SER A 140 -25.92 11.48 16.77
C SER A 140 -25.49 10.86 15.43
N VAL A 141 -24.50 9.97 15.45
CA VAL A 141 -23.99 9.26 14.27
C VAL A 141 -24.39 7.80 14.38
N SER A 142 -25.18 7.33 13.41
CA SER A 142 -25.54 5.94 13.23
C SER A 142 -24.87 5.35 11.99
N LYS A 143 -24.70 4.03 11.98
CA LYS A 143 -24.23 3.30 10.81
C LYS A 143 -25.23 3.48 9.66
N PRO A 144 -24.80 3.81 8.43
CA PRO A 144 -25.69 3.88 7.27
C PRO A 144 -26.44 2.57 7.05
N ALA A 145 -27.71 2.65 6.67
CA ALA A 145 -28.58 1.48 6.49
C ALA A 145 -28.07 0.48 5.44
N THR A 146 -27.19 0.92 4.54
CA THR A 146 -26.67 0.12 3.41
C THR A 146 -25.31 -0.54 3.68
N TRP A 147 -24.75 -0.42 4.90
CA TRP A 147 -23.46 -1.03 5.29
C TRP A 147 -23.56 -2.40 5.95
#